data_AF-A0A1Y3STY8-F1
#
_entry.id   AF-A0A1Y3STY8-F1
#
_cell.length_a   1.000
_cell.length_b   1.000
_cell.length_c   1.000
_cell.angle_alpha   90.00
_cell.angle_beta   90.00
_cell.angle_gamma   90.00
#
_symmetry.space_group_name_H-M   'P 1'
#
loop_
_entity.id
_entity.type
_entity.pdbx_description
1 polymer ?
#
loop_
_entity_poly.entity_id
_entity_poly.type
_entity_poly.pdbx_seq_one_letter_code
_entity_poly.pdbx_strand_id
1 'polypeptide(L)'
;LIKGEDKTRPEMDRVENFVHRVSAKVTVFDTKKYKLNGISDEFRGILSPIMMRSAFMRLNVHLEHCRRHPIDIRRYYKALDY
;
A
#
# COMPACT_ATOMS: atom_id res chain seq x y z
N LEU A 1 2.38 -6.33 2.96
CA LEU A 1 3.16 -5.45 3.86
C LEU A 1 3.35 -4.10 3.19
N ILE A 2 3.09 -3.02 3.92
CA ILE A 2 3.34 -1.65 3.48
C ILE A 2 4.52 -1.13 4.29
N LYS A 3 5.59 -0.73 3.64
CA LYS A 3 6.84 -0.35 4.28
C LYS A 3 7.19 1.09 3.87
N GLY A 4 7.00 1.99 4.83
CA GLY A 4 7.33 3.41 4.68
C GLY A 4 8.79 3.73 5.05
N GLU A 5 9.08 5.01 5.11
CA GLU A 5 10.41 5.56 5.43
C GLU A 5 10.43 6.41 6.71
N ASP A 6 9.36 6.36 7.50
CA ASP A 6 9.31 7.05 8.79
C ASP A 6 10.12 6.31 9.88
N LYS A 7 10.10 6.86 11.09
CA LYS A 7 10.81 6.34 12.27
C LYS A 7 10.39 4.91 12.66
N THR A 8 9.23 4.44 12.21
CA THR A 8 8.69 3.12 12.52
C THR A 8 9.08 2.04 11.52
N ARG A 9 9.86 2.39 10.48
CA ARG A 9 10.38 1.41 9.50
C ARG A 9 11.03 0.15 10.12
N PRO A 10 11.80 0.23 11.22
CA PRO A 10 12.35 -0.96 11.87
C PRO A 10 11.30 -2.00 12.30
N GLU A 11 10.09 -1.56 12.67
CA GLU A 11 8.99 -2.48 12.98
C GLU A 11 8.52 -3.23 11.73
N MET A 12 8.54 -2.57 10.58
CA MET A 12 8.21 -3.19 9.29
C MET A 12 9.30 -4.13 8.80
N ASP A 13 10.58 -3.82 9.05
CA ASP A 13 11.68 -4.76 8.82
C ASP A 13 11.50 -6.03 9.66
N ARG A 14 11.14 -5.89 10.95
CA ARG A 14 10.87 -7.00 11.85
C ARG A 14 9.70 -7.87 11.36
N VAL A 15 8.60 -7.25 10.94
CA VAL A 15 7.44 -7.97 10.38
C VAL A 15 7.82 -8.68 9.09
N GLU A 16 8.52 -8.02 8.16
CA GLU A 16 8.96 -8.62 6.88
C GLU A 16 9.77 -9.91 7.11
N ASN A 17 10.76 -9.83 8.00
CA ASN A 17 11.59 -10.98 8.37
C ASN A 17 10.78 -12.14 8.96
N PHE A 18 9.76 -11.83 9.78
CA PHE A 18 8.91 -12.85 10.37
C PHE A 18 7.96 -13.48 9.33
N VAL A 19 7.23 -12.66 8.56
CA VAL A 19 6.18 -13.16 7.66
C VAL A 19 6.74 -14.05 6.55
N HIS A 20 7.97 -13.81 6.08
CA HIS A 20 8.62 -14.66 5.08
C HIS A 20 8.99 -16.05 5.60
N ARG A 21 9.10 -16.24 6.93
CA ARG A 21 9.33 -17.56 7.53
C ARG A 21 8.06 -18.41 7.63
N VAL A 22 6.90 -17.76 7.71
CA VAL A 22 5.62 -18.43 8.04
C VAL A 22 4.62 -18.43 6.88
N SER A 23 4.87 -17.65 5.83
CA SER A 23 3.99 -17.57 4.66
C SER A 23 4.77 -17.42 3.36
N ALA A 24 4.39 -18.21 2.35
CA ALA A 24 4.86 -18.05 0.98
C ALA A 24 4.10 -16.95 0.20
N LYS A 25 2.95 -16.47 0.72
CA LYS A 25 2.10 -15.48 0.04
C LYS A 25 2.26 -14.11 0.69
N VAL A 26 3.44 -13.52 0.50
CA VAL A 26 3.77 -12.18 1.01
C VAL A 26 4.04 -11.23 -0.16
N THR A 27 3.27 -10.15 -0.22
CA THR A 27 3.53 -9.03 -1.14
C THR A 27 4.00 -7.83 -0.34
N VAL A 28 5.17 -7.29 -0.69
CA VAL A 28 5.79 -6.14 -0.01
C VAL A 28 5.79 -4.93 -0.93
N PHE A 29 5.15 -3.85 -0.48
CA PHE A 29 5.26 -2.53 -1.07
C PHE A 29 6.22 -1.69 -0.22
N ASP A 30 7.39 -1.37 -0.76
CA ASP A 30 8.42 -0.59 -0.08
C ASP A 30 8.61 0.76 -0.77
N THR A 31 8.34 1.86 -0.07
CA THR A 31 8.42 3.20 -0.64
C THR A 31 9.84 3.58 -1.06
N LYS A 32 10.88 2.97 -0.46
CA LYS A 32 12.29 3.14 -0.88
C LYS A 32 12.56 2.68 -2.32
N LYS A 33 11.74 1.78 -2.86
CA LYS A 33 11.90 1.28 -4.24
C LYS A 33 11.45 2.29 -5.30
N TYR A 34 10.79 3.38 -4.90
CA TYR A 34 10.31 4.41 -5.80
C TYR A 34 11.15 5.68 -5.67
N LYS A 35 11.63 6.16 -6.82
CA LYS A 35 12.37 7.42 -6.91
C LYS A 35 11.40 8.60 -6.72
N LEU A 36 11.82 9.58 -5.92
CA LEU A 36 11.14 10.86 -5.76
C LEU A 36 12.10 11.96 -6.21
N ASN A 37 12.15 12.19 -7.52
CA ASN A 37 13.05 13.20 -8.09
C ASN A 37 12.65 14.60 -7.59
N GLY A 38 13.61 15.39 -7.12
CA GLY A 38 13.37 16.75 -6.62
C GLY A 38 12.85 16.84 -5.18
N ILE A 39 12.78 15.71 -4.45
CA ILE A 39 12.37 15.69 -3.04
C ILE A 39 13.56 15.23 -2.19
N SER A 40 13.89 16.02 -1.16
CA SER A 40 14.91 15.66 -0.16
C SER A 40 14.52 14.40 0.62
N ASP A 41 15.52 13.58 0.98
CA ASP A 41 15.32 12.33 1.71
C ASP A 41 14.64 12.54 3.07
N GLU A 42 14.83 13.71 3.69
CA GLU A 42 14.22 14.05 4.98
C GLU A 42 12.67 14.05 4.95
N PHE A 43 12.06 14.34 3.80
CA PHE A 43 10.61 14.39 3.64
C PHE A 43 10.01 13.04 3.24
N ARG A 44 10.82 12.07 2.82
CA ARG A 44 10.33 10.79 2.29
C ARG A 44 9.53 10.00 3.31
N GLY A 45 9.88 10.09 4.60
CA GLY A 45 9.10 9.46 5.67
C GLY A 45 7.67 9.99 5.74
N ILE A 46 7.51 11.32 5.71
CA ILE A 46 6.19 11.99 5.75
C ILE A 46 5.39 11.71 4.47
N LEU A 47 6.05 11.60 3.33
CA LEU A 47 5.40 11.38 2.03
C LEU A 47 5.11 9.90 1.73
N SER A 48 5.67 8.97 2.50
CA SER A 48 5.48 7.53 2.32
C SER A 48 4.00 7.10 2.19
N PRO A 49 3.05 7.61 3.01
CA PRO A 49 1.63 7.29 2.87
C PRO A 49 1.03 7.75 1.54
N ILE A 50 1.42 8.94 1.05
CA ILE A 50 0.94 9.49 -0.23
C ILE A 50 1.48 8.67 -1.40
N MET A 51 2.75 8.29 -1.35
CA MET A 51 3.35 7.39 -2.36
C MET A 51 2.61 6.05 -2.41
N MET A 52 2.31 5.47 -1.25
CA MET A 52 1.59 4.21 -1.16
C MET A 52 0.17 4.33 -1.71
N ARG A 53 -0.53 5.42 -1.41
CA ARG A 53 -1.86 5.72 -1.98
C ARG A 53 -1.82 5.69 -3.51
N SER A 54 -0.84 6.35 -4.11
CA SER A 54 -0.67 6.38 -5.58
C SER A 54 -0.40 4.98 -6.16
N ALA A 55 0.44 4.17 -5.51
CA ALA A 55 0.67 2.79 -5.92
C ALA A 55 -0.62 1.95 -5.86
N PHE A 56 -1.42 2.13 -4.81
CA PHE A 56 -2.66 1.40 -4.61
C PHE A 56 -3.76 1.80 -5.59
N MET A 57 -3.80 3.05 -6.07
CA MET A 57 -4.73 3.43 -7.13
C MET A 57 -4.53 2.56 -8.39
N ARG A 58 -3.27 2.25 -8.76
CA ARG A 58 -2.97 1.37 -9.89
C ARG A 58 -3.34 -0.08 -9.60
N LEU A 59 -3.01 -0.57 -8.40
CA LEU A 59 -3.35 -1.93 -7.98
C LEU A 59 -4.86 -2.15 -7.98
N ASN A 60 -5.62 -1.18 -7.47
CA ASN A 60 -7.07 -1.25 -7.37
C ASN A 60 -7.74 -1.42 -8.73
N VAL A 61 -7.37 -0.61 -9.73
CA VAL A 61 -7.88 -0.74 -11.10
C VAL A 61 -7.54 -2.11 -11.71
N HIS A 62 -6.34 -2.62 -11.45
CA HIS A 62 -5.96 -3.95 -11.93
C HIS A 62 -6.77 -5.06 -11.26
N LEU A 63 -6.96 -5.02 -9.94
CA LEU A 63 -7.75 -5.99 -9.21
C LEU A 63 -9.24 -5.95 -9.59
N GLU A 64 -9.79 -4.76 -9.80
CA GLU A 64 -11.13 -4.55 -10.33
C GLU A 64 -11.31 -5.30 -11.66
N HIS A 65 -10.37 -5.12 -12.59
CA HIS A 65 -10.37 -5.81 -13.88
C HIS A 65 -10.27 -7.34 -13.71
N CYS A 66 -9.31 -7.83 -12.93
CA CYS A 66 -9.10 -9.26 -12.72
C CYS A 66 -10.29 -9.95 -12.04
N ARG A 67 -10.93 -9.28 -11.08
CA ARG A 67 -12.02 -9.85 -10.27
C ARG A 67 -13.40 -9.62 -10.88
N ARG A 68 -13.50 -8.82 -11.95
CA ARG A 68 -14.77 -8.39 -12.56
C ARG A 68 -15.72 -7.79 -11.52
N HIS A 69 -15.17 -7.03 -10.59
CA HIS A 69 -15.90 -6.43 -9.48
C HIS A 69 -15.61 -4.93 -9.43
N PRO A 70 -16.47 -4.11 -10.05
CA PRO A 70 -16.29 -2.66 -10.10
C PRO A 70 -16.10 -2.02 -8.73
N ILE A 71 -15.21 -1.04 -8.60
CA ILE A 71 -14.89 -0.36 -7.34
C ILE A 71 -16.02 0.55 -6.86
N ASP A 72 -16.95 0.90 -7.73
CA ASP A 72 -18.13 1.73 -7.45
C ASP A 72 -19.35 0.92 -6.97
N ILE A 73 -19.37 -0.42 -7.15
CA ILE A 73 -20.51 -1.23 -6.76
C ILE A 73 -20.73 -1.22 -5.24
N ARG A 74 -21.95 -0.93 -4.80
CA ARG A 74 -22.35 -0.96 -3.38
C ARG A 74 -23.61 -1.79 -3.23
N ARG A 75 -23.66 -2.64 -2.19
CA ARG A 75 -24.88 -3.37 -1.79
C ARG A 75 -25.66 -2.65 -0.69
N TYR A 76 -24.94 -1.90 0.15
CA TYR A 76 -25.50 -1.23 1.33
C TYR A 76 -25.19 0.25 1.34
N TYR A 77 -23.91 0.64 1.20
CA TYR A 77 -23.51 2.04 1.30
C TYR A 77 -24.29 2.94 0.31
N LYS A 78 -25.16 3.82 0.83
CA LYS A 78 -26.08 4.69 0.07
C LYS A 78 -27.10 3.96 -0.84
N ALA A 79 -27.41 2.71 -0.52
CA ALA A 79 -28.37 1.90 -1.25
C ALA A 79 -29.59 1.49 -0.39
N LEU A 80 -29.55 1.77 0.91
CA LEU A 80 -30.59 1.50 1.89
C LEU A 80 -30.85 2.76 2.72
N ASP A 81 -32.00 2.80 3.39
CA ASP A 81 -32.37 3.87 4.32
C ASP A 81 -31.85 3.54 5.73
N TYR A 82 -30.68 4.09 6.07
CA TYR A 82 -30.04 4.01 7.38
C TYR A 82 -29.22 5.28 7.67
#